data_AF-A0A924NNF9-F1
#
_entry.id   AF-A0A924NNF9-F1
#
_cell.length_a   1.000
_cell.length_b   1.000
_cell.length_c   1.000
_cell.angle_alpha   90.00
_cell.angle_beta   90.00
_cell.angle_gamma   90.00
#
_symmetry.space_group_name_H-M   'P 1'
#
loop_
_entity.id
_entity.type
_entity.pdbx_description
1 polymer ?
#
loop_
_entity_poly.entity_id
_entity_poly.type
_entity_poly.pdbx_seq_one_letter_code
_entity_poly.pdbx_strand_id
1 'polypeptide(L)'
;ADLKAQYGFQLEGLTPTQLDQLRTAAKEQGFYFTNTTAIPNVLKDNTLSLQHPNPVLFYDLQGAAVGGQVDLNDLSSTTYGRPTPLAATAASCTGRNVIVVIINGNVKLNSNQTLVASVFAMGPAPYGEVRKANGTSRLIGTMYARSLDLTGTADINLDDCFLKNLPGQLMNVKATTFREVDR
;
A
#
# COMPACT_ATOMS: atom_id res chain seq x y z
N ALA A 1 24.19 8.22 -9.60
CA ALA A 1 23.61 8.52 -10.93
C ALA A 1 22.09 8.53 -10.76
N ASP A 2 21.40 9.50 -11.34
CA ASP A 2 19.96 9.71 -11.14
C ASP A 2 19.18 8.48 -11.64
N LEU A 3 18.53 7.75 -10.74
CA LEU A 3 17.76 6.53 -11.04
C LEU A 3 16.71 6.79 -12.13
N LYS A 4 16.21 8.03 -12.22
CA LYS A 4 15.30 8.48 -13.26
C LYS A 4 15.97 8.49 -14.64
N ALA A 5 17.21 8.98 -14.73
CA ALA A 5 17.95 9.06 -15.98
C ALA A 5 18.44 7.68 -16.46
N GLN A 6 18.71 6.75 -15.55
CA GLN A 6 19.32 5.47 -15.87
C GLN A 6 18.29 4.35 -16.12
N TYR A 7 17.10 4.44 -15.51
CA TYR A 7 16.08 3.38 -15.57
C TYR A 7 14.67 3.88 -15.86
N GLY A 8 14.47 5.19 -16.06
CA GLY A 8 13.15 5.78 -16.34
C GLY A 8 12.20 5.72 -15.15
N PHE A 9 12.71 5.55 -13.91
CA PHE A 9 11.86 5.50 -12.72
C PHE A 9 11.17 6.85 -12.46
N GLN A 10 9.85 6.81 -12.30
CA GLN A 10 9.07 7.96 -11.87
C GLN A 10 9.26 8.17 -10.36
N LEU A 11 10.03 9.21 -10.01
CA LEU A 11 10.31 9.63 -8.64
C LEU A 11 9.11 10.25 -7.91
N GLU A 12 7.91 10.20 -8.48
CA GLU A 12 6.68 10.76 -7.90
C GLU A 12 5.66 9.67 -7.53
N GLY A 13 6.00 8.39 -7.71
CA GLY A 13 5.17 7.25 -7.33
C GLY A 13 3.97 7.01 -8.25
N LEU A 14 3.04 7.97 -8.31
CA LEU A 14 1.83 7.93 -9.14
C LEU A 14 1.75 9.16 -10.04
N THR A 15 1.26 9.00 -11.28
CA THR A 15 0.93 10.13 -12.15
C THR A 15 -0.33 10.86 -11.66
N PRO A 16 -0.52 12.14 -12.03
CA PRO A 16 -1.75 12.88 -11.72
C PRO A 16 -3.03 12.16 -12.20
N THR A 17 -2.99 11.55 -13.38
CA THR A 17 -4.13 10.77 -13.91
C THR A 17 -4.44 9.54 -13.07
N GLN A 18 -3.42 8.79 -12.64
CA GLN A 18 -3.62 7.64 -11.75
C GLN A 18 -4.17 8.07 -10.39
N LEU A 19 -3.66 9.19 -9.86
CA LEU A 19 -4.17 9.78 -8.62
C LEU A 19 -5.65 10.14 -8.72
N ASP A 20 -6.07 10.77 -9.81
CA ASP A 20 -7.48 11.13 -10.02
C ASP A 20 -8.38 9.90 -10.21
N GLN A 21 -7.90 8.86 -10.89
CA GLN A 21 -8.61 7.60 -11.02
C GLN A 21 -8.80 6.91 -9.67
N LEU A 22 -7.73 6.80 -8.86
CA LEU A 22 -7.78 6.21 -7.53
C LEU A 22 -8.64 7.04 -6.57
N ARG A 23 -8.57 8.36 -6.67
CA ARG A 23 -9.43 9.29 -5.91
C ARG A 23 -10.90 9.09 -6.25
N THR A 24 -11.22 8.94 -7.54
CA THR A 24 -12.60 8.71 -8.00
C THR A 24 -13.12 7.37 -7.49
N ALA A 25 -12.33 6.30 -7.66
CA ALA A 25 -12.68 4.97 -7.16
C ALA A 25 -12.89 4.97 -5.63
N ALA A 26 -12.03 5.65 -4.87
CA ALA A 26 -12.18 5.76 -3.42
C ALA A 26 -13.47 6.51 -3.03
N LYS A 27 -13.84 7.58 -3.76
CA LYS A 27 -15.10 8.30 -3.53
C LYS A 27 -16.32 7.44 -3.85
N GLU A 28 -16.30 6.70 -4.95
CA GLU A 28 -17.37 5.77 -5.34
C GLU A 28 -17.54 4.64 -4.32
N GLN A 29 -16.44 4.14 -3.76
CA GLN A 29 -16.45 3.10 -2.72
C GLN A 29 -16.74 3.65 -1.32
N GLY A 30 -16.78 4.97 -1.13
CA GLY A 30 -16.97 5.59 0.18
C GLY A 30 -15.74 5.55 1.11
N PHE A 31 -14.54 5.36 0.57
CA PHE A 31 -13.27 5.24 1.29
C PHE A 31 -12.31 6.42 1.01
N TYR A 32 -12.89 7.61 0.83
CA TYR A 32 -12.15 8.87 0.71
C TYR A 32 -12.16 9.63 2.04
N PHE A 33 -11.00 9.97 2.57
CA PHE A 33 -10.82 10.61 3.86
C PHE A 33 -9.94 11.85 3.73
N THR A 34 -10.26 12.90 4.48
CA THR A 34 -9.44 14.14 4.54
C THR A 34 -8.66 14.31 5.83
N ASN A 35 -8.72 13.28 6.70
CA ASN A 35 -8.06 13.20 7.99
C ASN A 35 -7.58 11.76 8.22
N THR A 36 -6.95 11.49 9.36
CA THR A 36 -6.48 10.15 9.74
C THR A 36 -7.60 9.26 10.27
N THR A 37 -8.76 9.25 9.60
CA THR A 37 -9.90 8.40 9.98
C THR A 37 -9.44 6.94 10.05
N ALA A 38 -9.86 6.26 11.12
CA ALA A 38 -9.60 4.84 11.29
C ALA A 38 -10.18 4.04 10.11
N ILE A 39 -9.59 2.88 9.82
CA ILE A 39 -10.07 1.97 8.78
C ILE A 39 -11.59 1.75 8.95
N PRO A 40 -12.42 1.82 7.90
CA PRO A 40 -13.86 1.57 7.99
C PRO A 40 -14.18 0.17 8.53
N ASN A 41 -15.21 0.06 9.38
CA ASN A 41 -15.61 -1.24 9.98
C ASN A 41 -15.89 -2.33 8.93
N VAL A 42 -16.41 -1.95 7.76
CA VAL A 42 -16.65 -2.88 6.64
C VAL A 42 -15.37 -3.53 6.10
N LEU A 43 -14.21 -2.87 6.27
CA LEU A 43 -12.91 -3.41 5.86
C LEU A 43 -12.17 -4.14 7.00
N LYS A 44 -12.63 -3.98 8.24
CA LYS A 44 -12.12 -4.72 9.41
C LYS A 44 -12.80 -6.10 9.54
N ASP A 45 -14.07 -6.17 9.21
CA ASP A 45 -14.87 -7.38 9.35
C ASP A 45 -14.56 -8.41 8.25
N ASN A 46 -14.26 -9.66 8.64
CA ASN A 46 -13.88 -10.74 7.71
C ASN A 46 -14.96 -11.12 6.70
N THR A 47 -16.23 -10.81 6.98
CA THR A 47 -17.37 -11.16 6.13
C THR A 47 -17.74 -9.99 5.23
N LEU A 48 -17.86 -8.78 5.78
CA LEU A 48 -18.22 -7.58 5.03
C LEU A 48 -17.10 -7.17 4.06
N SER A 49 -15.83 -7.37 4.44
CA SER A 49 -14.68 -7.07 3.58
C SER A 49 -14.66 -7.90 2.29
N LEU A 50 -15.35 -9.05 2.25
CA LEU A 50 -15.50 -9.85 1.03
C LEU A 50 -16.27 -9.12 -0.07
N GLN A 51 -17.13 -8.16 0.30
CA GLN A 51 -17.86 -7.30 -0.64
C GLN A 51 -16.96 -6.24 -1.27
N HIS A 52 -15.77 -6.02 -0.70
CA HIS A 52 -14.77 -5.08 -1.16
C HIS A 52 -13.45 -5.84 -1.41
N PRO A 53 -13.35 -6.65 -2.48
CA PRO A 53 -12.17 -7.47 -2.72
C PRO A 53 -10.90 -6.64 -3.00
N ASN A 54 -11.06 -5.47 -3.61
CA ASN A 54 -9.97 -4.56 -3.96
C ASN A 54 -10.27 -3.11 -3.52
N PRO A 55 -10.30 -2.81 -2.21
CA PRO A 55 -10.67 -1.50 -1.73
C PRO A 55 -9.58 -0.47 -2.02
N VAL A 56 -9.99 0.74 -2.41
CA VAL A 56 -9.09 1.90 -2.56
C VAL A 56 -9.30 2.84 -1.39
N LEU A 57 -8.37 2.86 -0.44
CA LEU A 57 -8.37 3.84 0.64
C LEU A 57 -7.55 5.05 0.23
N PHE A 58 -8.21 6.21 0.16
CA PHE A 58 -7.58 7.46 -0.24
C PHE A 58 -7.64 8.47 0.89
N TYR A 59 -6.48 8.82 1.43
CA TYR A 59 -6.29 9.79 2.50
C TYR A 59 -5.68 11.07 1.93
N ASP A 60 -6.50 12.07 1.67
CA ASP A 60 -6.06 13.41 1.27
C ASP A 60 -5.97 14.32 2.50
N LEU A 61 -4.89 14.22 3.28
CA LEU A 61 -4.83 14.91 4.57
C LEU A 61 -4.78 16.43 4.37
N GLN A 62 -5.73 17.13 5.00
CA GLN A 62 -5.91 18.57 4.87
C GLN A 62 -5.98 19.26 6.24
N GLY A 63 -5.68 20.56 6.28
CA GLY A 63 -5.75 21.38 7.50
C GLY A 63 -4.91 20.81 8.64
N ALA A 64 -5.52 20.61 9.81
CA ALA A 64 -4.84 20.09 11.00
C ALA A 64 -4.43 18.61 10.90
N ALA A 65 -4.92 17.87 9.89
CA ALA A 65 -4.55 16.48 9.70
C ALA A 65 -3.27 16.28 8.88
N VAL A 66 -2.73 17.34 8.26
CA VAL A 66 -1.48 17.29 7.50
C VAL A 66 -0.35 16.79 8.41
N GLY A 67 0.42 15.82 7.91
CA GLY A 67 1.46 15.13 8.68
C GLY A 67 0.96 14.04 9.63
N GLY A 68 -0.36 13.83 9.69
CA GLY A 68 -0.98 12.75 10.44
C GLY A 68 -0.53 11.37 9.97
N GLN A 69 -0.67 10.39 10.86
CA GLN A 69 -0.30 8.99 10.59
C GLN A 69 -1.57 8.15 10.40
N VAL A 70 -1.64 7.44 9.28
CA VAL A 70 -2.67 6.43 9.01
C VAL A 70 -2.18 5.07 9.47
N ASP A 71 -2.97 4.39 10.31
CA ASP A 71 -2.65 3.06 10.84
C ASP A 71 -3.37 1.96 10.04
N LEU A 72 -2.59 1.03 9.48
CA LEU A 72 -3.10 -0.10 8.69
C LEU A 72 -3.36 -1.39 9.51
N ASN A 73 -3.22 -1.35 10.84
CA ASN A 73 -3.41 -2.49 11.74
C ASN A 73 -4.80 -3.14 11.68
N ASP A 74 -5.81 -2.34 11.37
CA ASP A 74 -7.21 -2.74 11.50
C ASP A 74 -7.80 -3.42 10.26
N LEU A 75 -7.05 -3.52 9.17
CA LEU A 75 -7.50 -4.24 7.98
C LEU A 75 -7.64 -5.73 8.26
N SER A 76 -8.70 -6.37 7.75
CA SER A 76 -8.89 -7.82 7.90
C SER A 76 -7.72 -8.61 7.33
N SER A 77 -6.92 -9.25 8.19
CA SER A 77 -5.86 -10.18 7.78
C SER A 77 -6.37 -11.51 7.24
N THR A 78 -7.63 -11.84 7.49
CA THR A 78 -8.26 -13.02 6.87
C THR A 78 -8.60 -12.76 5.41
N THR A 79 -9.06 -11.54 5.09
CA THR A 79 -9.49 -11.18 3.74
C THR A 79 -8.33 -10.66 2.88
N TYR A 80 -7.50 -9.79 3.46
CA TYR A 80 -6.39 -9.12 2.80
C TYR A 80 -5.03 -9.65 3.22
N GLY A 81 -4.98 -10.74 3.99
CA GLY A 81 -3.74 -11.45 4.29
C GLY A 81 -3.73 -12.84 3.65
N ARG A 82 -2.53 -13.39 3.50
CA ARG A 82 -2.32 -14.76 3.04
C ARG A 82 -0.94 -15.30 3.42
N PRO A 83 -0.71 -16.62 3.34
CA PRO A 83 0.64 -17.18 3.43
C PRO A 83 1.55 -16.68 2.31
N THR A 84 2.86 -16.58 2.59
CA THR A 84 3.90 -16.19 1.63
C THR A 84 5.19 -16.95 1.91
N PRO A 85 5.99 -17.32 0.89
CA PRO A 85 5.78 -17.08 -0.54
C PRO A 85 4.66 -17.96 -1.12
N LEU A 86 3.94 -17.45 -2.14
CA LEU A 86 2.84 -18.17 -2.77
C LEU A 86 2.92 -18.11 -4.31
N ALA A 87 2.80 -19.28 -4.93
CA ALA A 87 2.77 -19.42 -6.38
C ALA A 87 1.44 -18.93 -6.99
N ALA A 88 1.51 -18.47 -8.24
CA ALA A 88 0.39 -17.96 -9.03
C ALA A 88 -0.78 -18.94 -9.28
N THR A 89 -0.57 -20.24 -9.05
CA THR A 89 -1.56 -21.32 -9.26
C THR A 89 -2.13 -21.89 -7.97
N ALA A 90 -1.66 -21.45 -6.80
CA ALA A 90 -2.12 -21.98 -5.52
C ALA A 90 -3.59 -21.61 -5.25
N ALA A 91 -4.35 -22.50 -4.62
CA ALA A 91 -5.77 -22.23 -4.28
C ALA A 91 -5.95 -21.05 -3.31
N SER A 92 -4.96 -20.79 -2.45
CA SER A 92 -4.93 -19.63 -1.56
C SER A 92 -4.50 -18.33 -2.25
N CYS A 93 -4.23 -18.36 -3.56
CA CYS A 93 -3.89 -17.19 -4.36
C CYS A 93 -5.16 -16.39 -4.68
N THR A 94 -5.63 -15.63 -3.70
CA THR A 94 -6.77 -14.74 -3.87
C THR A 94 -6.34 -13.48 -4.63
N GLY A 95 -7.18 -13.03 -5.56
CA GLY A 95 -6.98 -11.76 -6.28
C GLY A 95 -7.43 -10.54 -5.49
N ARG A 96 -7.22 -10.56 -4.17
CA ARG A 96 -7.63 -9.50 -3.24
C ARG A 96 -6.42 -8.69 -2.84
N ASN A 97 -6.51 -7.38 -2.98
CA ASN A 97 -5.45 -6.46 -2.59
C ASN A 97 -6.01 -5.13 -2.12
N VAL A 98 -5.31 -4.49 -1.19
CA VAL A 98 -5.70 -3.16 -0.73
C VAL A 98 -4.84 -2.12 -1.43
N ILE A 99 -5.44 -1.09 -2.03
CA ILE A 99 -4.70 0.08 -2.50
C ILE A 99 -4.84 1.17 -1.44
N VAL A 100 -3.72 1.63 -0.88
CA VAL A 100 -3.67 2.71 0.08
C VAL A 100 -2.91 3.89 -0.52
N VAL A 101 -3.57 5.02 -0.66
CA VAL A 101 -2.95 6.29 -1.10
C VAL A 101 -3.07 7.30 0.03
N ILE A 102 -1.94 7.87 0.44
CA ILE A 102 -1.88 8.88 1.50
C ILE A 102 -1.15 10.09 0.94
N ILE A 103 -1.82 11.23 0.90
CA ILE A 103 -1.31 12.53 0.48
C ILE A 103 -1.09 13.39 1.72
N ASN A 104 0.07 14.05 1.79
CA ASN A 104 0.46 14.95 2.88
C ASN A 104 0.46 14.28 4.25
N GLY A 105 0.76 12.98 4.31
CA GLY A 105 0.70 12.19 5.53
C GLY A 105 1.75 11.10 5.61
N ASN A 106 1.70 10.37 6.72
CA ASN A 106 2.57 9.25 7.01
C ASN A 106 1.73 7.98 7.15
N VAL A 107 2.36 6.82 6.97
CA VAL A 107 1.71 5.52 7.13
C VAL A 107 2.41 4.69 8.17
N LYS A 108 1.62 3.99 8.98
CA LYS A 108 2.09 2.96 9.90
C LYS A 108 1.70 1.60 9.35
N LEU A 109 2.70 0.78 9.03
CA LEU A 109 2.47 -0.57 8.56
C LEU A 109 1.89 -1.45 9.66
N ASN A 110 1.09 -2.43 9.23
CA ASN A 110 0.41 -3.38 10.11
C ASN A 110 1.43 -4.19 10.94
N SER A 111 1.17 -4.34 12.23
CA SER A 111 1.95 -5.09 13.21
C SER A 111 1.38 -6.49 13.39
N ASN A 112 2.24 -7.50 13.26
CA ASN A 112 1.94 -8.92 13.53
C ASN A 112 0.91 -9.56 12.60
N GLN A 113 0.60 -8.93 11.47
CA GLN A 113 -0.26 -9.50 10.45
C GLN A 113 0.36 -9.38 9.08
N THR A 114 -0.02 -10.30 8.19
CA THR A 114 0.30 -10.22 6.77
C THR A 114 -0.75 -9.38 6.07
N LEU A 115 -0.32 -8.35 5.35
CA LEU A 115 -1.17 -7.50 4.54
C LEU A 115 -0.74 -7.57 3.07
N VAL A 116 -1.69 -7.83 2.17
CA VAL A 116 -1.53 -7.77 0.72
C VAL A 116 -1.99 -6.39 0.26
N ALA A 117 -1.04 -5.50 -0.02
CA ALA A 117 -1.38 -4.12 -0.36
C ALA A 117 -0.34 -3.43 -1.26
N SER A 118 -0.82 -2.40 -1.96
CA SER A 118 -0.02 -1.37 -2.61
C SER A 118 -0.16 -0.08 -1.83
N VAL A 119 0.94 0.39 -1.22
CA VAL A 119 0.94 1.56 -0.34
C VAL A 119 1.70 2.71 -0.99
N PHE A 120 1.05 3.86 -1.12
CA PHE A 120 1.63 5.09 -1.66
C PHE A 120 1.55 6.19 -0.60
N ALA A 121 2.65 6.44 0.10
CA ALA A 121 2.81 7.56 1.02
C ALA A 121 3.50 8.72 0.30
N MET A 122 2.74 9.74 -0.06
CA MET A 122 3.18 10.86 -0.88
C MET A 122 3.02 12.17 -0.12
N GLY A 123 4.05 13.00 -0.13
CA GLY A 123 4.01 14.33 0.48
C GLY A 123 5.34 15.05 0.37
N PRO A 124 5.34 16.40 0.46
CA PRO A 124 6.57 17.15 0.63
C PRO A 124 7.18 16.83 1.99
N ALA A 125 8.51 16.87 2.10
CA ALA A 125 9.19 16.71 3.39
C ALA A 125 8.60 17.71 4.42
N PRO A 126 8.32 17.29 5.66
CA PRO A 126 8.73 16.01 6.27
C PRO A 126 7.73 14.83 6.10
N TYR A 127 6.74 14.92 5.23
CA TYR A 127 5.69 13.91 5.03
C TYR A 127 6.05 12.86 3.97
N GLY A 128 5.21 11.84 3.84
CA GLY A 128 5.45 10.71 2.93
C GLY A 128 6.35 9.64 3.53
N GLU A 129 6.33 9.51 4.85
CA GLU A 129 7.09 8.50 5.58
C GLU A 129 6.29 7.22 5.79
N VAL A 130 6.93 6.07 5.55
CA VAL A 130 6.44 4.79 6.03
C VAL A 130 7.18 4.44 7.30
N ARG A 131 6.43 4.28 8.38
CA ARG A 131 6.94 3.81 9.68
C ARG A 131 6.45 2.40 9.95
N LYS A 132 7.34 1.57 10.46
CA LYS A 132 6.97 0.29 11.05
C LYS A 132 6.39 0.49 12.45
N ALA A 133 5.46 -0.40 12.82
CA ALA A 133 5.01 -0.55 14.20
C ALA A 133 5.86 -1.59 14.96
N ASN A 134 5.80 -1.57 16.30
CA ASN A 134 6.38 -2.62 17.13
C ASN A 134 5.70 -3.97 16.83
N GLY A 135 6.47 -5.01 16.48
CA GLY A 135 5.99 -6.35 16.07
C GLY A 135 6.62 -6.83 14.76
N THR A 136 6.22 -7.97 14.22
CA THR A 136 6.67 -8.46 12.90
C THR A 136 5.67 -8.00 11.83
N SER A 137 5.96 -6.89 11.15
CA SER A 137 5.11 -6.42 10.06
C SER A 137 5.43 -7.19 8.78
N ARG A 138 4.40 -7.71 8.10
CA ARG A 138 4.58 -8.38 6.82
C ARG A 138 3.70 -7.77 5.73
N LEU A 139 4.32 -7.17 4.72
CA LEU A 139 3.65 -6.63 3.54
C LEU A 139 3.94 -7.52 2.33
N ILE A 140 2.89 -7.88 1.59
CA ILE A 140 2.99 -8.51 0.28
C ILE A 140 2.50 -7.51 -0.76
N GLY A 141 3.39 -7.00 -1.61
CA GLY A 141 3.02 -6.08 -2.67
C GLY A 141 4.03 -4.95 -2.88
N THR A 142 3.52 -3.76 -3.18
CA THR A 142 4.35 -2.60 -3.54
C THR A 142 4.25 -1.49 -2.52
N MET A 143 5.32 -0.71 -2.39
CA MET A 143 5.35 0.45 -1.53
C MET A 143 6.10 1.58 -2.20
N TYR A 144 5.55 2.79 -2.06
CA TYR A 144 6.17 4.03 -2.45
C TYR A 144 6.15 5.00 -1.26
N ALA A 145 7.32 5.52 -0.90
CA ALA A 145 7.49 6.48 0.16
C ALA A 145 8.75 7.31 -0.05
N ARG A 146 8.79 8.50 0.54
CA ARG A 146 9.98 9.37 0.52
C ARG A 146 11.04 8.92 1.51
N SER A 147 10.59 8.42 2.67
CA SER A 147 11.45 7.86 3.71
C SER A 147 10.82 6.59 4.24
N LEU A 148 11.65 5.59 4.51
CA LEU A 148 11.23 4.32 5.10
C LEU A 148 11.99 4.12 6.41
N ASP A 149 11.26 4.12 7.52
CA ASP A 149 11.77 3.67 8.81
C ASP A 149 11.28 2.25 9.07
N LEU A 150 12.17 1.28 8.83
CA LEU A 150 11.95 -0.15 9.03
C LEU A 150 12.64 -0.68 10.29
N THR A 151 12.98 0.18 11.25
CA THR A 151 13.68 -0.23 12.48
C THR A 151 12.99 -1.44 13.16
N GLY A 152 13.73 -2.53 13.34
CA GLY A 152 13.23 -3.83 13.82
C GLY A 152 13.03 -4.87 12.69
N THR A 153 12.16 -5.86 12.90
CA THR A 153 11.88 -6.91 11.90
C THR A 153 10.70 -6.52 11.01
N ALA A 154 10.94 -6.36 9.71
CA ALA A 154 9.92 -6.16 8.67
C ALA A 154 10.17 -7.14 7.52
N ASP A 155 9.11 -7.81 7.05
CA ASP A 155 9.17 -8.63 5.84
C ASP A 155 8.36 -7.93 4.74
N ILE A 156 9.02 -7.47 3.69
CA ILE A 156 8.36 -6.93 2.51
C ILE A 156 8.66 -7.88 1.35
N ASN A 157 7.63 -8.55 0.85
CA ASN A 157 7.74 -9.57 -0.18
C ASN A 157 6.91 -9.20 -1.41
N LEU A 158 7.38 -9.62 -2.57
CA LEU A 158 6.62 -9.60 -3.81
C LEU A 158 6.56 -11.06 -4.31
N ASP A 159 5.38 -11.66 -4.29
CA ASP A 159 5.19 -13.06 -4.70
C ASP A 159 4.49 -13.16 -6.07
N ASP A 160 4.61 -14.32 -6.71
CA ASP A 160 4.04 -14.58 -8.03
C ASP A 160 2.52 -14.40 -8.05
N CYS A 161 1.86 -14.70 -6.94
CA CYS A 161 0.43 -14.51 -6.80
C CYS A 161 0.04 -13.02 -6.83
N PHE A 162 0.83 -12.12 -6.24
CA PHE A 162 0.62 -10.67 -6.30
C PHE A 162 0.84 -10.16 -7.73
N LEU A 163 1.90 -10.64 -8.40
CA LEU A 163 2.19 -10.30 -9.79
C LEU A 163 1.10 -10.75 -10.77
N LYS A 164 0.44 -11.89 -10.50
CA LYS A 164 -0.73 -12.33 -11.28
C LYS A 164 -1.96 -11.47 -11.02
N ASN A 165 -2.15 -11.02 -9.78
CA ASN A 165 -3.32 -10.28 -9.34
C ASN A 165 -2.96 -8.85 -8.95
N LEU A 166 -2.33 -8.13 -9.88
CA LEU A 166 -2.02 -6.72 -9.68
C LEU A 166 -3.32 -5.93 -9.42
N PRO A 167 -3.28 -4.90 -8.58
CA PRO A 167 -4.44 -4.03 -8.37
C PRO A 167 -4.86 -3.43 -9.71
N GLY A 168 -6.02 -3.88 -10.19
CA GLY A 168 -6.38 -3.97 -11.61
C GLY A 168 -6.26 -2.67 -12.40
N GLN A 169 -5.89 -2.81 -13.68
CA GLN A 169 -5.96 -1.84 -14.80
C GLN A 169 -5.42 -0.41 -14.63
N LEU A 170 -5.13 0.05 -13.42
CA LEU A 170 -4.73 1.42 -13.08
C LEU A 170 -3.23 1.54 -12.79
N MET A 171 -2.56 0.40 -12.56
CA MET A 171 -1.13 0.36 -12.28
C MET A 171 -0.46 -0.69 -13.16
N ASN A 172 0.45 -0.24 -14.02
CA ASN A 172 1.31 -1.13 -14.79
C ASN A 172 2.57 -1.40 -13.95
N VAL A 173 2.58 -2.48 -13.18
CA VAL A 173 3.74 -2.86 -12.36
C VAL A 173 4.70 -3.63 -13.25
N LYS A 174 5.76 -2.96 -13.70
CA LYS A 174 6.87 -3.62 -14.39
C LYS A 174 7.89 -4.09 -13.35
N ALA A 175 7.84 -5.37 -13.01
CA ALA A 175 8.90 -5.99 -12.21
C ALA A 175 10.20 -5.98 -13.02
N THR A 176 11.23 -5.31 -12.51
CA THR A 176 12.58 -5.37 -13.06
C THR A 176 13.51 -5.86 -11.98
N THR A 177 14.36 -6.82 -12.32
CA THR A 177 15.41 -7.28 -11.42
C THR A 177 16.58 -6.32 -11.54
N PHE A 178 16.91 -5.64 -10.46
CA PHE A 178 18.18 -4.94 -10.34
C PHE A 178 18.90 -5.52 -9.13
N ARG A 179 20.21 -5.68 -9.25
CA ARG A 179 21.09 -5.97 -8.11
C ARG A 179 21.75 -4.64 -7.77
N GLU A 180 21.45 -4.11 -6.59
CA GLU A 180 22.23 -3.02 -6.04
C GLU A 180 23.66 -3.56 -5.84
N VAL A 181 24.60 -3.07 -6.65
CA VAL A 181 26.02 -3.36 -6.45
C VAL A 181 26.49 -2.35 -5.41
N ASP A 182 26.37 -2.72 -4.14
CA ASP A 182 26.99 -1.99 -3.05
C ASP A 182 28.52 -2.07 -3.27
N ARG A 183 29.18 -0.92 -3.40
CA ARG A 183 30.60 -0.83 -3.74
C ARG A 183 31.31 0.16 -2.83
#